data_AF-A0AA48GL33-F1
#
_entry.id   AF-A0AA48GL33-F1
#
_cell.length_a   1.000
_cell.length_b   1.000
_cell.length_c   1.000
_cell.angle_alpha   90.00
_cell.angle_beta   90.00
_cell.angle_gamma   90.00
#
_symmetry.space_group_name_H-M   'P 1'
#
loop_
_entity.id
_entity.type
_entity.pdbx_description
1 polymer ?
#
loop_
_entity_poly.entity_id
_entity_poly.type
_entity_poly.pdbx_seq_one_letter_code
_entity_poly.pdbx_strand_id
1 'polypeptide(L)'
;MTRPEAPLMKSALLLGLCATLGLAQAPRSPQHPPRNAPPSRVQDPRFMARLFQWRASRIQSVLGLPEDRARMMAEKWGRWDREHMERGQQTAELRRQFHQILMGPEAEDEKNVRLKPVVDGYMTLRRAQEAGRKQFEEDIRAGLSPAQQARLILVMEEIQQKLREGLKDAR
;
A
#
# COMPACT_ATOMS: atom_id res chain seq x y z
N MET A 1 33.60 -8.27 35.23
CA MET A 1 33.59 -7.51 33.96
C MET A 1 32.31 -7.88 33.20
N THR A 2 31.24 -7.14 33.42
CA THR A 2 29.92 -7.36 32.82
C THR A 2 29.79 -6.48 31.56
N ARG A 3 29.62 -7.10 30.40
CA ARG A 3 29.18 -6.41 29.17
C ARG A 3 27.70 -6.00 29.36
N PRO A 4 27.29 -4.76 29.05
CA PRO A 4 25.88 -4.47 28.84
C PRO A 4 25.52 -4.94 27.43
N GLU A 5 24.65 -5.94 27.34
CA GLU A 5 23.95 -6.27 26.11
C GLU A 5 23.02 -5.10 25.75
N ALA A 6 23.23 -4.53 24.57
CA ALA A 6 22.35 -3.51 24.01
C ALA A 6 20.99 -4.16 23.69
N PRO A 7 19.85 -3.58 24.11
CA PRO A 7 18.56 -4.09 23.68
C PRO A 7 18.40 -3.82 22.19
N LEU A 8 18.25 -4.90 21.42
CA LEU A 8 17.65 -4.91 20.08
C LEU A 8 16.31 -4.17 20.15
N MET A 9 16.33 -2.88 19.81
CA MET A 9 15.12 -2.11 19.52
C MET A 9 14.45 -2.75 18.32
N LYS A 10 13.57 -3.72 18.60
CA LYS A 10 12.51 -4.17 17.72
C LYS A 10 11.68 -2.95 17.37
N SER A 11 12.04 -2.28 16.28
CA SER A 11 11.24 -1.22 15.67
C SER A 11 10.02 -1.86 15.03
N ALA A 12 9.09 -2.31 15.88
CA ALA A 12 7.71 -2.55 15.53
C ALA A 12 7.01 -1.20 15.49
N LEU A 13 7.30 -0.38 14.49
CA LEU A 13 6.55 0.83 14.21
C LEU A 13 5.50 0.53 13.15
N LEU A 14 4.32 0.21 13.68
CA LEU A 14 2.99 0.55 13.17
C LEU A 14 2.98 1.33 11.85
N LEU A 15 2.79 0.61 10.75
CA LEU A 15 1.89 1.03 9.68
C LEU A 15 0.92 -0.12 9.42
N GLY A 16 0.14 -0.41 10.46
CA GLY A 16 -1.13 -1.10 10.34
C GLY A 16 -2.19 -0.12 9.87
N LEU A 17 -3.10 -0.65 9.05
CA LEU A 17 -4.35 -0.06 8.56
C LEU A 17 -4.28 0.91 7.37
N CYS A 18 -4.37 0.32 6.18
CA CYS A 18 -5.40 0.68 5.20
C CYS A 18 -6.04 -0.58 4.59
N ALA A 19 -6.48 -1.50 5.46
CA ALA A 19 -7.35 -2.63 5.11
C ALA A 19 -8.75 -2.50 5.73
N THR A 20 -9.22 -1.27 6.00
CA THR A 20 -10.54 -0.98 6.57
C THR A 20 -11.42 -0.20 5.60
N LEU A 21 -11.57 -0.71 4.38
CA LEU A 21 -12.76 -0.45 3.57
C LEU A 21 -13.37 -1.83 3.28
N GLY A 22 -14.31 -2.23 4.14
CA GLY A 22 -15.01 -3.51 4.04
C GLY A 22 -15.89 -3.86 5.24
N LEU A 23 -15.76 -3.17 6.38
CA LEU A 23 -16.62 -3.38 7.56
C LEU A 23 -17.45 -2.13 7.83
N ALA A 24 -18.52 -1.96 7.05
CA ALA A 24 -19.76 -1.30 7.44
C ALA A 24 -20.70 -1.28 6.22
N GLN A 25 -21.43 -2.37 5.99
CA GLN A 25 -22.81 -2.32 5.49
C GLN A 25 -23.42 -3.72 5.45
N ALA A 26 -24.45 -3.91 6.28
CA ALA A 26 -25.53 -4.88 6.05
C ALA A 26 -26.20 -4.60 4.67
N PRO A 27 -26.94 -5.56 4.10
CA PRO A 27 -27.00 -5.81 2.67
C PRO A 27 -27.72 -4.66 1.94
N ARG A 28 -26.96 -3.85 1.20
CA ARG A 28 -27.53 -3.04 0.12
C ARG A 28 -27.39 -3.84 -1.16
N SER A 29 -28.53 -3.99 -1.84
CA SER A 29 -28.73 -4.60 -3.16
C SER A 29 -27.59 -4.28 -4.15
N PRO A 30 -27.32 -5.15 -5.14
CA PRO A 30 -26.21 -4.99 -6.07
C PRO A 30 -26.41 -3.74 -6.93
N GLN A 31 -25.85 -2.61 -6.49
CA GLN A 31 -25.70 -1.45 -7.35
C GLN A 31 -24.56 -1.76 -8.31
N HIS A 32 -24.92 -2.02 -9.56
CA HIS A 32 -23.99 -1.90 -10.68
C HIS A 32 -23.21 -0.59 -10.54
N PRO A 33 -21.86 -0.60 -10.66
CA PRO A 33 -21.12 0.65 -10.68
C PRO A 33 -21.66 1.52 -11.83
N PRO A 34 -21.88 2.83 -11.61
CA PRO A 34 -22.32 3.71 -12.68
C PRO A 34 -21.32 3.59 -13.83
N ARG A 35 -21.86 3.37 -15.03
CA ARG A 35 -21.12 3.15 -16.29
C ARG A 35 -20.15 4.30 -16.65
N ASN A 36 -20.18 5.40 -15.89
CA ASN A 36 -19.43 6.65 -16.07
C ASN A 36 -18.74 7.10 -14.77
N ALA A 37 -18.16 6.20 -13.97
CA ALA A 37 -17.25 6.63 -12.91
C ALA A 37 -16.03 7.33 -13.55
N PRO A 38 -15.66 8.55 -13.14
CA PRO A 38 -14.47 9.22 -13.66
C PRO A 38 -13.24 8.33 -13.43
N PRO A 39 -12.26 8.32 -14.35
CA PRO A 39 -11.04 7.56 -14.15
C PRO A 39 -10.40 7.98 -12.82
N SER A 40 -9.98 7.00 -12.03
CA SER A 40 -9.31 7.26 -10.76
C SER A 40 -8.20 8.28 -10.96
N ARG A 41 -8.18 9.40 -10.22
CA ARG A 41 -7.11 10.43 -10.34
C ARG A 41 -5.71 9.86 -10.10
N VAL A 42 -5.58 8.69 -9.51
CA VAL A 42 -4.26 8.05 -9.33
C VAL A 42 -3.79 7.33 -10.59
N GLN A 43 -4.68 7.10 -11.55
CA GLN A 43 -4.35 6.75 -12.93
C GLN A 43 -4.10 8.00 -13.80
N ASP A 44 -4.40 9.21 -13.30
CA ASP A 44 -4.08 10.47 -14.00
C ASP A 44 -2.57 10.77 -13.90
N PRO A 45 -1.83 10.74 -15.04
CA PRO A 45 -0.41 11.04 -15.04
C PRO A 45 -0.09 12.43 -14.49
N ARG A 46 -1.00 13.41 -14.63
CA ARG A 46 -0.81 14.78 -14.14
C ARG A 46 -0.87 14.85 -12.62
N PHE A 47 -1.77 14.09 -12.00
CA PHE A 47 -1.81 13.96 -10.54
C PHE A 47 -0.52 13.32 -10.02
N MET A 48 -0.08 12.21 -10.63
CA MET A 48 1.14 11.52 -10.22
C MET A 48 2.39 12.39 -10.37
N ALA A 49 2.48 13.18 -11.44
CA ALA A 49 3.56 14.15 -11.62
C ALA A 49 3.57 15.23 -10.52
N ARG A 50 2.40 15.77 -10.15
CA ARG A 50 2.29 16.74 -9.04
C ARG A 50 2.62 16.12 -7.69
N LEU A 51 2.15 14.90 -7.43
CA LEU A 51 2.46 14.16 -6.21
C LEU A 51 3.96 13.91 -6.09
N PHE A 52 4.62 13.53 -7.20
CA PHE A 52 6.06 13.36 -7.26
C PHE A 52 6.81 14.65 -6.91
N GLN A 53 6.46 15.77 -7.55
CA GLN A 53 7.10 17.08 -7.29
C GLN A 53 6.92 17.51 -5.83
N TRP A 54 5.69 17.44 -5.32
CA TRP A 54 5.39 17.77 -3.92
C TRP A 54 6.17 16.88 -2.95
N ARG A 55 6.22 15.56 -3.21
CA ARG A 55 6.95 14.59 -2.39
C ARG A 55 8.44 14.88 -2.37
N ALA A 56 9.05 15.11 -3.53
CA ALA A 56 10.48 15.42 -3.63
C ALA A 56 10.81 16.68 -2.82
N SER A 57 10.02 17.75 -2.98
CA SER A 57 10.18 18.98 -2.19
C SER A 57 9.99 18.75 -0.68
N ARG A 58 9.00 17.94 -0.29
CA ARG A 58 8.74 17.63 1.11
C ARG A 58 9.87 16.81 1.74
N ILE A 59 10.35 15.78 1.05
CA ILE A 59 11.50 14.97 1.48
C ILE A 59 12.74 15.84 1.62
N GLN A 60 13.02 16.70 0.63
CA GLN A 60 14.16 17.60 0.64
C GLN A 60 14.14 18.51 1.88
N SER A 61 13.02 19.21 2.10
CA SER A 61 12.89 20.17 3.19
C SER A 61 12.96 19.52 4.58
N VAL A 62 12.32 18.36 4.77
CA VAL A 62 12.26 17.73 6.09
C VAL A 62 13.53 16.95 6.44
N LEU A 63 14.11 16.25 5.46
CA LEU A 63 15.31 15.44 5.69
C LEU A 63 16.61 16.23 5.50
N GLY A 64 16.54 17.45 4.95
CA GLY A 64 17.71 18.26 4.63
C GLY A 64 18.61 17.57 3.60
N LEU A 65 18.03 16.85 2.65
CA LEU A 65 18.78 16.11 1.63
C LEU A 65 19.07 17.01 0.42
N PRO A 66 20.14 16.71 -0.35
CA PRO A 66 20.32 17.27 -1.68
C PRO A 66 19.11 16.97 -2.56
N GLU A 67 18.80 17.88 -3.48
CA GLU A 67 17.62 17.78 -4.37
C GLU A 67 17.60 16.46 -5.15
N ASP A 68 18.72 16.07 -5.76
CA ASP A 68 18.82 14.82 -6.53
C ASP A 68 18.50 13.59 -5.69
N ARG A 69 18.92 13.60 -4.42
CA ARG A 69 18.66 12.51 -3.50
C ARG A 69 17.21 12.46 -3.06
N ALA A 70 16.59 13.62 -2.84
CA ALA A 70 15.16 13.71 -2.53
C ALA A 70 14.29 13.27 -3.72
N ARG A 71 14.67 13.64 -4.95
CA ARG A 71 14.03 13.17 -6.20
C ARG A 71 14.12 11.65 -6.34
N MET A 72 15.32 11.07 -6.17
CA MET A 72 15.51 9.63 -6.22
C MET A 72 14.66 8.87 -5.18
N MET A 73 14.54 9.41 -3.95
CA MET A 73 13.64 8.85 -2.94
C MET A 73 12.17 8.95 -3.35
N ALA A 74 11.75 10.09 -3.92
CA ALA A 74 10.39 10.26 -4.41
C ALA A 74 10.05 9.29 -5.55
N GLU A 75 11.01 8.98 -6.43
CA GLU A 75 10.87 7.97 -7.50
C GLU A 75 10.71 6.56 -6.94
N LYS A 76 11.57 6.15 -5.99
CA LYS A 76 11.46 4.86 -5.29
C LYS A 76 10.08 4.69 -4.67
N TRP A 77 9.61 5.74 -4.01
CA TRP A 77 8.27 5.80 -3.43
C TRP A 77 7.17 5.71 -4.48
N GLY A 78 7.32 6.40 -5.61
CA GLY A 78 6.34 6.35 -6.70
C GLY A 78 6.23 4.96 -7.34
N ARG A 79 7.34 4.21 -7.43
CA ARG A 79 7.32 2.80 -7.84
C ARG A 79 6.55 1.94 -6.84
N TRP A 80 6.88 2.09 -5.55
CA TRP A 80 6.18 1.39 -4.47
C TRP A 80 4.67 1.65 -4.49
N ASP A 81 4.23 2.91 -4.65
CA ASP A 81 2.81 3.25 -4.69
C ASP A 81 2.07 2.51 -5.81
N ARG A 82 2.68 2.46 -7.02
CA ARG A 82 2.08 1.77 -8.18
C ARG A 82 1.97 0.27 -7.94
N GLU A 83 3.05 -0.36 -7.50
CA GLU A 83 3.06 -1.79 -7.18
C GLU A 83 2.07 -2.14 -6.07
N HIS A 84 2.00 -1.30 -5.03
CA HIS A 84 1.07 -1.48 -3.92
C HIS A 84 -0.38 -1.39 -4.38
N MET A 85 -0.70 -0.42 -5.24
CA MET A 85 -2.04 -0.28 -5.82
C MET A 85 -2.41 -1.46 -6.71
N GLU A 86 -1.51 -1.92 -7.58
CA GLU A 86 -1.73 -3.07 -8.45
C GLU A 86 -2.04 -4.33 -7.62
N ARG A 87 -1.24 -4.59 -6.59
CA ARG A 87 -1.48 -5.69 -5.64
C ARG A 87 -2.80 -5.52 -4.88
N GLY A 88 -3.20 -4.28 -4.59
CA GLY A 88 -4.51 -3.96 -4.03
C GLY A 88 -5.66 -4.36 -4.96
N GLN A 89 -5.54 -4.11 -6.26
CA GLN A 89 -6.53 -4.52 -7.27
C GLN A 89 -6.59 -6.05 -7.39
N GLN A 90 -5.44 -6.73 -7.44
CA GLN A 90 -5.36 -8.20 -7.44
C GLN A 90 -6.03 -8.81 -6.19
N THR A 91 -5.82 -8.19 -5.02
CA THR A 91 -6.47 -8.61 -3.77
C THR A 91 -7.99 -8.45 -3.85
N ALA A 92 -8.47 -7.35 -4.41
CA ALA A 92 -9.90 -7.11 -4.58
C ALA A 92 -10.54 -8.13 -5.54
N GLU A 93 -9.84 -8.49 -6.61
CA GLU A 93 -10.29 -9.53 -7.56
C GLU A 93 -10.37 -10.90 -6.88
N LEU A 94 -9.33 -11.32 -6.16
CA LEU A 94 -9.37 -12.59 -5.41
C LEU A 94 -10.51 -12.62 -4.39
N ARG A 95 -10.79 -11.50 -3.72
CA ARG A 95 -11.95 -11.38 -2.81
C ARG A 95 -13.29 -11.51 -3.52
N ARG A 96 -13.42 -11.03 -4.76
CA ARG A 96 -14.61 -11.25 -5.59
C ARG A 96 -14.76 -12.72 -5.93
N GLN A 97 -13.67 -13.39 -6.32
CA GLN A 97 -13.68 -14.82 -6.64
C GLN A 97 -14.06 -15.67 -5.42
N PHE A 98 -13.53 -15.36 -4.23
CA PHE A 98 -13.96 -16.01 -2.99
C PHE A 98 -15.47 -15.89 -2.77
N HIS A 99 -16.03 -14.68 -2.88
CA HIS A 99 -17.46 -14.48 -2.73
C HIS A 99 -18.27 -15.25 -3.77
N GLN A 100 -17.87 -15.21 -5.04
CA GLN A 100 -18.56 -15.91 -6.12
C GLN A 100 -18.60 -17.42 -5.89
N ILE A 101 -17.49 -18.02 -5.47
CA ILE A 101 -17.42 -19.47 -5.24
C ILE A 101 -18.19 -19.85 -3.97
N LEU A 102 -18.02 -19.12 -2.87
CA LEU A 102 -18.69 -19.46 -1.60
C LEU A 102 -20.21 -19.31 -1.67
N MET A 103 -20.69 -18.26 -2.35
CA MET A 103 -22.12 -17.96 -2.51
C MET A 103 -22.76 -18.67 -3.70
N GLY A 104 -21.98 -19.41 -4.49
CA GLY A 104 -22.49 -20.17 -5.63
C GLY A 104 -23.36 -21.36 -5.21
N PRO A 105 -24.18 -21.91 -6.13
CA PRO A 105 -25.10 -23.00 -5.83
C PRO A 105 -24.42 -24.38 -5.72
N GLU A 106 -23.12 -24.48 -6.00
CA GLU A 106 -22.38 -25.74 -6.05
C GLU A 106 -22.29 -26.44 -4.68
N ALA A 107 -22.06 -27.75 -4.70
CA ALA A 107 -21.80 -28.53 -3.49
C ALA A 107 -20.47 -28.12 -2.84
N GLU A 108 -20.32 -28.39 -1.54
CA GLU A 108 -19.14 -27.97 -0.77
C GLU A 108 -17.82 -28.55 -1.33
N ASP A 109 -17.83 -29.80 -1.78
CA ASP A 109 -16.64 -30.43 -2.37
C ASP A 109 -16.21 -29.75 -3.67
N GLU A 110 -17.15 -29.38 -4.55
CA GLU A 110 -16.86 -28.66 -5.78
C GLU A 110 -16.35 -27.24 -5.50
N LYS A 111 -16.92 -26.58 -4.48
CA LYS A 111 -16.41 -25.29 -3.98
C LYS A 111 -14.98 -25.43 -3.47
N ASN A 112 -14.67 -26.48 -2.71
CA ASN A 112 -13.32 -26.72 -2.18
C ASN A 112 -12.29 -26.89 -3.30
N VAL A 113 -12.61 -27.64 -4.36
CA VAL A 113 -11.73 -27.78 -5.54
C VAL A 113 -11.47 -26.41 -6.20
N ARG A 114 -12.50 -25.57 -6.34
CA ARG A 114 -12.38 -24.24 -6.97
C ARG A 114 -11.73 -23.20 -6.06
N LEU A 115 -11.92 -23.29 -4.75
CA LEU A 115 -11.35 -22.37 -3.77
C LEU A 115 -9.85 -22.56 -3.62
N LYS A 116 -9.35 -23.80 -3.69
CA LYS A 116 -7.94 -24.13 -3.50
C LYS A 116 -6.98 -23.21 -4.29
N PRO A 117 -7.10 -23.06 -5.63
CA PRO A 117 -6.22 -22.17 -6.39
C PRO A 117 -6.37 -20.69 -6.00
N VAL A 118 -7.58 -20.24 -5.61
CA VAL A 118 -7.82 -18.85 -5.17
C VAL A 118 -7.16 -18.58 -3.82
N VAL A 119 -7.23 -19.54 -2.89
CA VAL A 119 -6.53 -19.48 -1.59
C VAL A 119 -5.01 -19.44 -1.80
N ASP A 120 -4.47 -20.31 -2.63
CA ASP A 120 -3.03 -20.36 -2.92
C ASP A 120 -2.54 -19.05 -3.56
N GLY A 121 -3.32 -18.50 -4.50
CA GLY A 121 -3.06 -17.19 -5.10
C GLY A 121 -3.07 -16.05 -4.08
N TYR A 122 -4.06 -16.04 -3.17
CA TYR A 122 -4.14 -15.03 -2.11
C TYR A 122 -2.95 -15.09 -1.15
N MET A 123 -2.55 -16.29 -0.74
CA MET A 123 -1.40 -16.47 0.16
C MET A 123 -0.09 -16.05 -0.51
N THR A 124 0.08 -16.34 -1.81
CA THR A 124 1.24 -15.91 -2.59
C THR A 124 1.30 -14.39 -2.70
N LEU A 125 0.17 -13.75 -3.04
CA LEU A 125 0.06 -12.29 -3.12
C LEU A 125 0.39 -11.62 -1.78
N ARG A 126 -0.10 -12.18 -0.67
CA ARG A 126 0.19 -11.66 0.68
C ARG A 126 1.69 -11.72 1.00
N ARG A 127 2.36 -12.83 0.70
CA ARG A 127 3.82 -12.95 0.89
C ARG A 127 4.58 -11.93 0.05
N ALA A 128 4.17 -11.75 -1.21
CA ALA A 128 4.76 -10.74 -2.09
C ALA A 128 4.58 -9.32 -1.52
N GLN A 129 3.39 -8.98 -1.00
CA GLN A 129 3.12 -7.71 -0.33
C GLN A 129 4.04 -7.47 0.87
N GLU A 130 4.22 -8.45 1.74
CA GLU A 130 5.11 -8.36 2.89
C GLU A 130 6.58 -8.20 2.49
N ALA A 131 7.05 -8.97 1.50
CA ALA A 131 8.41 -8.86 0.98
C ALA A 131 8.66 -7.49 0.34
N GLY A 132 7.73 -7.02 -0.50
CA GLY A 132 7.82 -5.71 -1.13
C GLY A 132 7.83 -4.57 -0.10
N ARG A 133 7.03 -4.67 0.97
CA ARG A 133 7.02 -3.67 2.05
C ARG A 133 8.39 -3.58 2.72
N LYS A 134 8.98 -4.74 3.07
CA LYS A 134 10.31 -4.78 3.69
C LYS A 134 11.37 -4.17 2.78
N GLN A 135 11.39 -4.57 1.50
CA GLN A 135 12.33 -4.02 0.53
C GLN A 135 12.19 -2.51 0.40
N PHE A 136 10.96 -2.01 0.30
CA PHE A 136 10.70 -0.58 0.23
C PHE A 136 11.21 0.17 1.48
N GLU A 137 10.92 -0.34 2.69
CA GLU A 137 11.40 0.26 3.94
C GLU A 137 12.93 0.30 4.02
N GLU A 138 13.60 -0.77 3.57
CA GLU A 138 15.06 -0.82 3.50
C GLU A 138 15.60 0.21 2.48
N ASP A 139 15.00 0.27 1.29
CA ASP A 139 15.43 1.13 0.19
C ASP A 139 15.30 2.63 0.49
N ILE A 140 14.27 3.04 1.24
CA ILE A 140 14.05 4.44 1.61
C ILE A 140 14.88 4.88 2.82
N ARG A 141 15.23 3.95 3.71
CA ARG A 141 16.09 4.22 4.88
C ARG A 141 17.57 4.16 4.52
N ALA A 142 17.92 3.49 3.42
CA ALA A 142 19.29 3.31 2.96
C ALA A 142 20.06 4.63 2.88
N GLY A 143 21.14 4.70 3.65
CA GLY A 143 22.05 5.85 3.71
C GLY A 143 21.51 7.07 4.46
N LEU A 144 20.33 7.02 5.08
CA LEU A 144 19.84 8.08 5.95
C LEU A 144 20.46 7.93 7.34
N SER A 145 20.81 9.06 7.97
CA SER A 145 21.19 9.07 9.38
C SER A 145 20.00 8.69 10.27
N PRO A 146 20.22 8.24 11.52
CA PRO A 146 19.12 7.95 12.45
C PRO A 146 18.15 9.13 12.64
N ALA A 147 18.66 10.35 12.70
CA ALA A 147 17.83 11.56 12.78
C ALA A 147 16.97 11.76 11.52
N GLN A 148 17.53 11.50 10.34
CA GLN A 148 16.78 11.55 9.08
C GLN A 148 15.75 10.43 8.99
N GLN A 149 16.05 9.22 9.45
CA GLN A 149 15.08 8.12 9.51
C GLN A 149 13.91 8.46 10.43
N ALA A 150 14.16 9.05 11.60
CA ALA A 150 13.11 9.50 12.50
C ALA A 150 12.21 10.57 11.86
N ARG A 151 12.79 11.56 11.17
CA ARG A 151 12.03 12.57 10.43
C ARG A 151 11.24 11.98 9.26
N LEU A 152 11.81 10.97 8.59
CA LEU A 152 11.14 10.26 7.50
C LEU A 152 9.85 9.61 8.01
N ILE A 153 9.91 8.92 9.16
CA ILE A 153 8.74 8.28 9.80
C ILE A 153 7.58 9.27 9.94
N LEU A 154 7.85 10.48 10.46
CA LEU A 154 6.84 11.53 10.64
C LEU A 154 6.24 12.03 9.31
N VAL A 155 7.04 12.10 8.25
CA VAL A 155 6.60 12.54 6.92
C VAL A 155 5.88 11.44 6.14
N MET A 156 6.12 10.16 6.43
CA MET A 156 5.48 9.06 5.70
C MET A 156 3.95 9.16 5.80
N GLU A 157 3.42 9.45 6.98
CA GLU A 157 1.99 9.57 7.22
C GLU A 157 1.37 10.72 6.42
N GLU A 158 2.06 11.86 6.34
CA GLU A 158 1.64 13.02 5.54
C GLU A 158 1.59 12.68 4.04
N ILE A 159 2.64 12.02 3.52
CA ILE A 159 2.70 11.61 2.12
C ILE A 159 1.59 10.60 1.80
N GLN A 160 1.36 9.61 2.67
CA GLN A 160 0.29 8.65 2.50
C GLN A 160 -1.09 9.30 2.55
N GLN A 161 -1.28 10.26 3.45
CA GLN A 161 -2.52 11.01 3.54
C GLN A 161 -2.82 11.79 2.26
N LYS A 162 -1.82 12.45 1.66
CA LYS A 162 -1.99 13.14 0.39
C LYS A 162 -2.38 12.22 -0.77
N LEU A 163 -1.80 11.02 -0.82
CA LEU A 163 -2.21 10.01 -1.79
C LEU A 163 -3.67 9.58 -1.55
N ARG A 164 -4.08 9.36 -0.29
CA ARG A 164 -5.47 9.00 0.07
C ARG A 164 -6.47 10.09 -0.28
N GLU A 165 -6.15 11.36 -0.04
CA GLU A 165 -6.98 12.50 -0.45
C GLU A 165 -7.18 12.50 -1.97
N GLY A 166 -6.10 12.33 -2.74
CA GLY A 166 -6.19 12.18 -4.20
C GLY A 166 -7.03 10.99 -4.65
N LEU A 167 -7.08 9.90 -3.88
CA LEU A 167 -7.93 8.72 -4.14
C LEU A 167 -9.41 8.95 -3.81
N LYS A 168 -9.73 9.72 -2.75
CA LYS A 168 -11.10 9.96 -2.30
C LYS A 168 -11.88 10.86 -3.26
N ASP A 169 -11.24 11.89 -3.79
CA ASP A 169 -11.85 12.83 -4.76
C ASP A 169 -12.07 12.21 -6.15
N ALA A 170 -11.74 10.93 -6.33
CA ALA A 170 -11.88 10.20 -7.58
C ALA A 170 -13.00 9.14 -7.53
N ARG A 171 -13.85 9.15 -6.49
CA ARG A 171 -15.04 8.31 -6.36
C ARG A 171 -16.31 9.12 -6.49
#